data_AF-A0A6G0N629-F1
#
_entry.id   AF-A0A6G0N629-F1
#
_cell.length_a   1.000
_cell.length_b   1.000
_cell.length_c   1.000
_cell.angle_alpha   90.00
_cell.angle_beta   90.00
_cell.angle_gamma   90.00
#
_symmetry.space_group_name_H-M   'P 1'
#
loop_
_entity.id
_entity.type
_entity.pdbx_description
1 polymer ?
#
loop_
_entity_poly.entity_id
_entity_poly.type
_entity_poly.pdbx_seq_one_letter_code
_entity_poly.pdbx_strand_id
1 'polypeptide(L)'
;MAMTLMNCMLIATVCNLLNPTTVSEALASEEAPQWQRAMEEEYQSHMRNRTWELVPRPKPERGKPVNILTSLWVLVRKWNEKGEIERHKARLAIKGYRQKYGLDYLETYSPVVRIESVRLILLLALLFGLECHHVDFVTAFLNGVLVGVEIFMEQPEGYDDGTDRVCRLLKGLYGLKQASRIWNNTLHEHLIALGFKKCAFDAGVYWKAGEYNKIFLTVYVDAILIAADSRDIAIVVKALGEKFKLKNLGRVKHLQGVEINYQPGNMLCLSQTSYVERMLEKFGLAEAKRVRSPQMHNEGTLPVEKDPRRINDPDLPFREMVGSLQYLVHCTRSDLANVVRTLGRYGGSYTKENFRQAQRVMRYLRSTKTLGLMYRYSDVSSGGVTIDAFADADHAGCPETSKSVSGWTLRLNANVWHWQSKKQGSVADDTCAAELIAAHKCTKEIKWAQKLLKELGVNQEVQATLFCDNQSTIMEVANNGNSQNQKHLAKKTRSIAEWVDRGRLQLEYVPTTENIADIFTKALGPCVFERLRSQLNIEDVREAWATVGTSTVAVATTTESGCESDISMSEL
;
A
#
# COMPACT_ATOMS: atom_id res chain seq x y z
N MET A 1 -29.88 3.87 -10.23
CA MET A 1 -28.56 3.36 -9.81
C MET A 1 -27.58 4.46 -9.37
N ALA A 2 -27.69 5.71 -9.87
CA ALA A 2 -26.87 6.84 -9.41
C ALA A 2 -27.33 7.47 -8.06
N MET A 3 -28.62 7.39 -7.70
CA MET A 3 -29.15 7.90 -6.41
C MET A 3 -28.73 7.07 -5.19
N THR A 4 -28.40 5.79 -5.36
CA THR A 4 -28.11 4.87 -4.24
C THR A 4 -26.69 5.05 -3.68
N LEU A 5 -25.74 5.45 -4.54
CA LEU A 5 -24.35 5.75 -4.16
C LEU A 5 -24.22 7.11 -3.44
N MET A 6 -24.98 8.11 -3.88
CA MET A 6 -25.00 9.45 -3.28
C MET A 6 -25.54 9.42 -1.83
N ASN A 7 -26.51 8.55 -1.53
CA ASN A 7 -26.98 8.32 -0.15
C ASN A 7 -25.93 7.62 0.72
N CYS A 8 -25.17 6.64 0.20
CA CYS A 8 -24.14 5.95 0.97
C CYS A 8 -22.96 6.85 1.36
N MET A 9 -22.68 7.90 0.58
CA MET A 9 -21.52 8.77 0.75
C MET A 9 -21.78 10.00 1.64
N LEU A 10 -23.02 10.51 1.68
CA LEU A 10 -23.48 11.39 2.76
C LEU A 10 -23.47 10.65 4.10
N ILE A 11 -23.88 9.38 4.12
CA ILE A 11 -23.85 8.51 5.29
C ILE A 11 -22.41 8.38 5.82
N ALA A 12 -21.41 7.95 5.06
CA ALA A 12 -20.07 7.73 5.64
C ALA A 12 -19.40 8.99 6.29
N THR A 13 -19.63 10.18 5.75
CA THR A 13 -19.02 11.43 6.26
C THR A 13 -19.84 12.05 7.39
N VAL A 14 -21.18 12.04 7.29
CA VAL A 14 -22.08 12.41 8.40
C VAL A 14 -22.00 11.38 9.54
N CYS A 15 -21.77 10.10 9.24
CA CYS A 15 -21.73 9.04 10.25
C CYS A 15 -20.49 9.03 11.13
N ASN A 16 -19.36 9.60 10.67
CA ASN A 16 -18.23 9.87 11.57
C ASN A 16 -18.52 11.05 12.51
N LEU A 17 -19.34 12.01 12.10
CA LEU A 17 -19.84 13.11 12.93
C LEU A 17 -20.96 12.67 13.89
N LEU A 18 -21.69 11.58 13.57
CA LEU A 18 -22.75 11.04 14.41
C LEU A 18 -22.27 10.04 15.46
N ASN A 19 -21.05 9.50 15.36
CA ASN A 19 -20.56 8.53 16.34
C ASN A 19 -20.43 9.20 17.71
N PRO A 20 -20.97 8.58 18.78
CA PRO A 20 -20.85 9.16 20.11
C PRO A 20 -19.38 9.28 20.50
N THR A 21 -19.03 10.44 21.03
CA THR A 21 -17.66 10.76 21.44
C THR A 21 -17.38 10.38 22.89
N THR A 22 -18.44 10.16 23.67
CA THR A 22 -18.38 9.77 25.09
C THR A 22 -19.32 8.60 25.38
N VAL A 23 -19.02 7.86 26.44
CA VAL A 23 -19.90 6.78 26.92
C VAL A 23 -21.25 7.36 27.33
N SER A 24 -21.26 8.48 28.06
CA SER A 24 -22.50 9.15 28.47
C SER A 24 -23.40 9.52 27.30
N GLU A 25 -22.84 10.05 26.21
CA GLU A 25 -23.58 10.35 24.98
C GLU A 25 -24.16 9.08 24.33
N ALA A 26 -23.37 8.01 24.25
CA ALA A 26 -23.80 6.73 23.69
C ALA A 26 -24.95 6.10 24.50
N LEU A 27 -24.84 6.14 25.84
CA LEU A 27 -25.80 5.55 26.76
C LEU A 27 -27.05 6.40 26.98
N ALA A 28 -27.00 7.70 26.63
CA ALA A 28 -28.18 8.56 26.59
C ALA A 28 -28.98 8.44 25.28
N SER A 29 -28.44 7.76 24.26
CA SER A 29 -29.09 7.58 22.97
C SER A 29 -30.09 6.40 22.96
N GLU A 30 -31.01 6.38 21.99
CA GLU A 30 -31.93 5.25 21.77
C GLU A 30 -31.19 3.93 21.47
N GLU A 31 -29.93 4.01 21.04
CA GLU A 31 -29.05 2.87 20.74
C GLU A 31 -28.26 2.38 21.95
N ALA A 32 -28.55 2.87 23.16
CA ALA A 32 -27.84 2.51 24.39
C ALA A 32 -27.72 0.99 24.62
N PRO A 33 -28.77 0.15 24.41
CA PRO A 33 -28.64 -1.30 24.57
C PRO A 33 -27.61 -1.93 23.63
N GLN A 34 -27.49 -1.42 22.40
CA GLN A 34 -26.53 -1.89 21.40
C GLN A 34 -25.11 -1.48 21.76
N TRP A 35 -24.92 -0.24 22.24
CA TRP A 35 -23.63 0.23 22.73
C TRP A 35 -23.16 -0.52 23.98
N GLN A 36 -24.05 -0.78 24.94
CA GLN A 36 -23.74 -1.59 26.13
C GLN A 36 -23.27 -3.00 25.76
N ARG A 37 -23.98 -3.67 24.84
CA ARG A 37 -23.54 -4.99 24.35
C ARG A 37 -22.17 -4.93 23.69
N ALA A 38 -21.93 -3.92 22.86
CA ALA A 38 -20.63 -3.76 22.19
C ALA A 38 -19.49 -3.50 23.19
N MET A 39 -19.74 -2.69 24.22
CA MET A 39 -18.78 -2.45 25.32
C MET A 39 -18.52 -3.71 26.14
N GLU A 40 -19.57 -4.49 26.43
CA GLU A 40 -19.47 -5.74 27.17
C GLU A 40 -18.64 -6.78 26.39
N GLU A 41 -18.91 -6.93 25.09
CA GLU A 41 -18.16 -7.85 24.23
C GLU A 41 -16.66 -7.51 24.21
N GLU A 42 -16.32 -6.22 24.12
CA GLU A 42 -14.93 -5.74 24.17
C GLU A 42 -14.31 -5.97 25.56
N TYR A 43 -15.02 -5.62 26.65
CA TYR A 43 -14.53 -5.84 28.02
C TYR A 43 -14.28 -7.33 28.31
N GLN A 44 -15.21 -8.21 27.93
CA GLN A 44 -15.03 -9.66 28.04
C GLN A 44 -13.89 -10.19 27.16
N SER A 45 -13.58 -9.51 26.04
CA SER A 45 -12.38 -9.84 25.26
C SER A 45 -11.10 -9.58 26.06
N HIS A 46 -11.05 -8.50 26.85
CA HIS A 46 -9.92 -8.20 27.71
C HIS A 46 -9.77 -9.19 28.85
N MET A 47 -10.88 -9.57 29.49
CA MET A 47 -10.92 -10.56 30.57
C MET A 47 -10.43 -11.92 30.09
N ARG A 48 -10.97 -12.42 28.95
CA ARG A 48 -10.53 -13.67 28.33
C ARG A 48 -9.04 -13.68 27.98
N ASN A 49 -8.54 -12.56 27.47
CA ASN A 49 -7.13 -12.41 27.14
C ASN A 49 -6.23 -12.17 28.36
N ARG A 50 -6.78 -11.97 29.56
CA ARG A 50 -6.03 -11.53 30.75
C ARG A 50 -5.13 -10.32 30.43
N THR A 51 -5.74 -9.30 29.81
CA THR A 51 -5.00 -8.12 29.33
C THR A 51 -4.35 -7.37 30.50
N TRP A 52 -4.98 -7.40 31.67
CA TRP A 52 -4.49 -6.81 32.91
C TRP A 52 -4.93 -7.63 34.11
N GLU A 53 -4.37 -7.29 35.26
CA GLU A 53 -4.84 -7.71 36.57
C GLU A 53 -5.13 -6.47 37.44
N LEU A 54 -6.06 -6.59 38.39
CA LEU A 54 -6.35 -5.52 39.33
C LEU A 54 -5.38 -5.57 40.51
N VAL A 55 -4.71 -4.45 40.76
CA VAL A 55 -3.74 -4.29 41.86
C VAL A 55 -4.10 -3.06 42.71
N PRO A 56 -3.72 -3.02 44.00
CA PRO A 56 -3.80 -1.79 44.79
C PRO A 56 -3.10 -0.64 44.09
N ARG A 57 -3.65 0.58 44.17
CA ARG A 57 -3.04 1.76 43.55
C ARG A 57 -1.58 1.91 43.98
N PRO A 58 -0.62 1.86 43.04
CA PRO A 58 0.79 2.01 43.36
C PRO A 58 1.07 3.43 43.87
N LYS A 59 1.74 3.51 45.02
CA LYS A 59 2.19 4.79 45.58
C LYS A 59 3.55 5.16 44.98
N PRO A 60 3.81 6.44 44.68
CA PRO A 60 5.11 6.86 44.20
C PRO A 60 6.19 6.61 45.27
N GLU A 61 7.23 5.87 44.91
CA GLU A 61 8.41 5.64 45.76
C GLU A 61 9.59 6.49 45.27
N ARG A 62 10.54 6.80 46.17
CA ARG A 62 11.72 7.59 45.82
C ARG A 62 12.53 6.88 44.74
N GLY A 63 12.63 7.47 43.56
CA GLY A 63 13.34 6.91 42.40
C GLY A 63 12.52 6.01 41.49
N LYS A 64 11.25 5.73 41.81
CA LYS A 64 10.31 5.00 40.95
C LYS A 64 9.05 5.85 40.70
N PRO A 65 9.09 6.77 39.72
CA PRO A 65 7.91 7.53 39.36
C PRO A 65 6.85 6.59 38.79
N VAL A 66 5.62 6.69 39.30
CA VAL A 66 4.48 5.89 38.84
C VAL A 66 3.63 6.76 37.90
N ASN A 67 3.27 6.22 36.74
CA ASN A 67 2.36 6.86 35.80
C ASN A 67 1.11 5.99 35.62
N ILE A 68 -0.03 6.49 36.10
CA ILE A 68 -1.32 5.80 35.94
C ILE A 68 -2.05 6.49 34.80
N LEU A 69 -2.24 5.75 33.71
CA LEU A 69 -2.87 6.23 32.49
C LEU A 69 -4.39 6.09 32.60
N THR A 70 -5.13 6.83 31.79
CA THR A 70 -6.58 6.63 31.65
C THR A 70 -6.89 6.01 30.29
N SER A 71 -8.04 5.36 30.18
CA SER A 71 -8.57 4.84 28.91
C SER A 71 -9.65 5.76 28.32
N LEU A 72 -10.09 5.43 27.12
CA LEU A 72 -11.27 5.95 26.46
C LEU A 72 -11.93 4.85 25.65
N TRP A 73 -13.24 4.97 25.47
CA TRP A 73 -14.02 4.12 24.59
C TRP A 73 -14.10 4.76 23.20
N VAL A 74 -13.68 4.01 22.17
CA VAL A 74 -13.87 4.37 20.77
C VAL A 74 -15.12 3.66 20.26
N LEU A 75 -16.18 4.42 20.01
CA LEU A 75 -17.50 3.91 19.63
C LEU A 75 -17.76 4.23 18.16
N VAL A 76 -18.04 3.20 17.36
CA VAL A 76 -18.18 3.33 15.91
C VAL A 76 -19.35 2.51 15.41
N ARG A 77 -20.27 3.16 14.68
CA ARG A 77 -21.29 2.46 13.89
C ARG A 77 -20.65 1.92 12.61
N LYS A 78 -20.82 0.62 12.36
CA LYS A 78 -20.47 -0.02 11.10
C LYS A 78 -21.71 -0.10 10.23
N TRP A 79 -21.56 0.29 8.98
CA TRP A 79 -22.65 0.39 8.02
C TRP A 79 -22.43 -0.63 6.91
N ASN A 80 -23.53 -1.21 6.43
CA ASN A 80 -23.49 -2.09 5.27
C ASN A 80 -23.48 -1.28 3.96
N GLU A 81 -23.37 -1.98 2.82
CA GLU A 81 -23.39 -1.36 1.49
C GLU A 81 -24.71 -0.66 1.13
N LYS A 82 -25.79 -0.90 1.90
CA LYS A 82 -27.10 -0.26 1.75
C LYS A 82 -27.23 1.02 2.58
N GLY A 83 -26.23 1.36 3.38
CA GLY A 83 -26.27 2.50 4.29
C GLY A 83 -27.06 2.25 5.58
N GLU A 84 -27.31 1.00 5.93
CA GLU A 84 -27.96 0.61 7.20
C GLU A 84 -26.88 0.22 8.22
N ILE A 85 -27.18 0.35 9.51
CA ILE A 85 -26.25 -0.05 10.57
C ILE A 85 -26.13 -1.58 10.56
N GLU A 86 -24.95 -2.07 10.21
CA GLU A 86 -24.58 -3.48 10.28
C GLU A 86 -24.32 -3.90 11.73
N ARG A 87 -23.58 -3.08 12.49
CA ARG A 87 -23.27 -3.33 13.90
C ARG A 87 -22.67 -2.12 14.61
N HIS A 88 -22.82 -2.09 15.93
CA HIS A 88 -22.10 -1.19 16.82
C HIS A 88 -20.77 -1.83 17.23
N LYS A 89 -19.69 -1.04 17.22
CA LYS A 89 -18.36 -1.51 17.60
C LYS A 89 -17.79 -0.59 18.67
N ALA A 90 -17.53 -1.14 19.85
CA ALA A 90 -16.77 -0.48 20.90
C ALA A 90 -15.32 -1.00 20.88
N ARG A 91 -14.38 -0.12 21.21
CA ARG A 91 -12.98 -0.49 21.45
C ARG A 91 -12.45 0.26 22.66
N LEU A 92 -11.81 -0.44 23.57
CA LEU A 92 -11.14 0.19 24.70
C LEU A 92 -9.72 0.56 24.29
N ALA A 93 -9.38 1.84 24.37
CA ALA A 93 -8.05 2.34 24.05
C ALA A 93 -7.46 3.11 25.24
N ILE A 94 -6.19 2.84 25.56
CA ILE A 94 -5.45 3.61 26.55
C ILE A 94 -4.98 4.93 25.94
N LYS A 95 -4.93 5.99 26.75
CA LYS A 95 -4.41 7.30 26.35
C LYS A 95 -2.89 7.29 26.28
N GLY A 96 -2.32 6.52 25.35
CA GLY A 96 -0.87 6.34 25.24
C GLY A 96 -0.09 7.59 24.83
N TYR A 97 -0.75 8.65 24.36
CA TYR A 97 -0.10 9.97 24.21
C TYR A 97 0.40 10.53 25.55
N ARG A 98 -0.12 10.07 26.69
CA ARG A 98 0.36 10.39 28.05
C ARG A 98 1.51 9.50 28.53
N GLN A 99 1.95 8.52 27.74
CA GLN A 99 3.11 7.68 28.07
C GLN A 99 4.42 8.49 28.00
N LYS A 100 5.27 8.27 29.00
CA LYS A 100 6.61 8.86 29.18
C LYS A 100 7.70 7.90 28.72
N TYR A 101 8.59 8.39 27.87
CA TYR A 101 9.77 7.64 27.44
C TYR A 101 10.69 7.34 28.64
N GLY A 102 11.29 6.16 28.68
CA GLY A 102 12.14 5.73 29.80
C GLY A 102 11.40 5.21 31.02
N LEU A 103 10.07 5.35 31.05
CA LEU A 103 9.19 4.80 32.09
C LEU A 103 8.19 3.80 31.51
N ASP A 104 7.31 4.27 30.62
CA ASP A 104 6.20 3.45 30.09
C ASP A 104 6.55 2.73 28.78
N TYR A 105 7.65 3.12 28.14
CA TYR A 105 8.17 2.49 26.92
C TYR A 105 9.63 2.88 26.67
N LEU A 106 10.34 1.98 25.99
CA LEU A 106 11.72 2.19 25.52
C LEU A 106 11.81 2.12 23.99
N GLU A 107 11.04 1.24 23.36
CA GLU A 107 11.04 1.05 21.92
C GLU A 107 9.61 0.96 21.37
N THR A 108 9.36 1.61 20.24
CA THR A 108 8.03 1.68 19.61
C THR A 108 8.01 1.20 18.17
N TYR A 109 9.18 1.04 17.55
CA TYR A 109 9.26 0.69 16.14
C TYR A 109 8.68 -0.70 15.88
N SER A 110 7.73 -0.74 14.94
CA SER A 110 7.16 -1.95 14.35
C SER A 110 7.30 -1.86 12.85
N PRO A 111 7.82 -2.90 12.17
CA PRO A 111 7.82 -2.93 10.72
C PRO A 111 6.40 -3.04 10.17
N VAL A 112 6.19 -2.46 8.99
CA VAL A 112 4.97 -2.59 8.18
C VAL A 112 5.41 -2.97 6.78
N VAL A 113 4.74 -3.96 6.18
CA VAL A 113 5.05 -4.37 4.80
C VAL A 113 4.89 -3.21 3.82
N ARG A 114 5.82 -3.09 2.88
CA ARG A 114 5.75 -2.09 1.81
C ARG A 114 4.69 -2.48 0.79
N ILE A 115 3.98 -1.50 0.25
CA ILE A 115 2.93 -1.75 -0.76
C ILE A 115 3.52 -2.32 -2.06
N GLU A 116 4.75 -1.95 -2.39
CA GLU A 116 5.54 -2.49 -3.49
C GLU A 116 5.79 -3.99 -3.30
N SER A 117 6.14 -4.41 -2.07
CA SER A 117 6.32 -5.82 -1.73
C SER A 117 5.00 -6.60 -1.81
N VAL A 118 3.89 -6.00 -1.37
CA VAL A 118 2.55 -6.59 -1.53
C VAL A 118 2.22 -6.79 -3.00
N ARG A 119 2.42 -5.77 -3.85
CA ARG A 119 2.20 -5.87 -5.30
C ARG A 119 3.09 -6.91 -5.95
N LEU A 120 4.36 -7.00 -5.54
CA LEU A 120 5.27 -8.02 -6.01
C LEU A 120 4.81 -9.43 -5.63
N ILE A 121 4.37 -9.66 -4.39
CA ILE A 121 3.85 -10.98 -3.97
C ILE A 121 2.59 -11.35 -4.75
N LEU A 122 1.67 -10.41 -4.98
CA LEU A 122 0.49 -10.65 -5.80
C LEU A 122 0.86 -10.94 -7.27
N LEU A 123 1.89 -10.28 -7.79
CA LEU A 123 2.40 -10.54 -9.14
C LEU A 123 3.10 -11.91 -9.24
N LEU A 124 3.87 -12.32 -8.23
CA LEU A 124 4.43 -13.67 -8.15
C LEU A 124 3.32 -14.72 -8.04
N ALA A 125 2.25 -14.44 -7.29
CA ALA A 125 1.08 -15.30 -7.24
C ALA A 125 0.44 -15.46 -8.64
N LEU A 126 0.31 -14.38 -9.41
CA LEU A 126 -0.14 -14.44 -10.80
C LEU A 126 0.77 -15.33 -11.66
N LEU A 127 2.09 -15.14 -11.59
CA LEU A 127 3.06 -15.88 -12.39
C LEU A 127 3.16 -17.37 -12.02
N PHE A 128 2.97 -17.71 -10.75
CA PHE A 128 3.03 -19.10 -10.27
C PHE A 128 1.65 -19.76 -10.12
N GLY A 129 0.56 -19.08 -10.51
CA GLY A 129 -0.79 -19.62 -10.42
C GLY A 129 -1.29 -19.88 -9.00
N LEU A 130 -0.78 -19.14 -8.00
CA LEU A 130 -1.11 -19.35 -6.59
C LEU A 130 -2.47 -18.74 -6.22
N GLU A 131 -3.15 -19.31 -5.24
CA GLU A 131 -4.32 -18.64 -4.65
C GLU A 131 -3.89 -17.55 -3.67
N CYS A 132 -4.70 -16.50 -3.54
CA CYS A 132 -4.46 -15.39 -2.62
C CYS A 132 -5.61 -15.27 -1.63
N HIS A 133 -5.35 -15.61 -0.37
CA HIS A 133 -6.32 -15.53 0.72
C HIS A 133 -5.88 -14.50 1.75
N HIS A 134 -6.83 -13.93 2.49
CA HIS A 134 -6.51 -13.05 3.60
C HIS A 134 -7.22 -13.45 4.88
N VAL A 135 -6.51 -13.26 6.00
CA VAL A 135 -7.00 -13.53 7.35
C VAL A 135 -6.75 -12.31 8.22
N ASP A 136 -7.68 -12.08 9.15
CA ASP A 136 -7.64 -10.98 10.10
C ASP A 136 -7.56 -11.52 11.54
N PHE A 137 -6.67 -10.96 12.35
CA PHE A 137 -6.49 -11.36 13.74
C PHE A 137 -7.49 -10.63 14.63
N VAL A 138 -8.33 -11.39 15.31
CA VAL A 138 -9.26 -10.82 16.29
C VAL A 138 -8.46 -10.33 17.49
N THR A 139 -8.63 -9.06 17.85
CA THR A 139 -7.97 -8.43 19.00
C THR A 139 -6.43 -8.58 18.97
N ALA A 140 -5.81 -8.37 17.80
CA ALA A 140 -4.36 -8.56 17.59
C ALA A 140 -3.47 -8.06 18.73
N PHE A 141 -3.62 -6.79 19.14
CA PHE A 141 -2.78 -6.22 20.19
C PHE A 141 -2.96 -6.83 21.59
N LEU A 142 -4.08 -7.51 21.85
CA LEU A 142 -4.35 -8.18 23.13
C LEU A 142 -3.68 -9.57 23.22
N ASN A 143 -3.05 -10.05 22.15
CA ASN A 143 -2.40 -11.35 22.15
C ASN A 143 -0.94 -11.26 22.62
N GLY A 144 -0.29 -10.11 22.46
CA GLY A 144 1.13 -9.97 22.76
C GLY A 144 1.41 -9.55 24.20
N VAL A 145 2.42 -10.17 24.80
CA VAL A 145 2.80 -9.95 26.21
C VAL A 145 3.58 -8.65 26.36
N LEU A 146 3.23 -7.84 27.37
CA LEU A 146 3.97 -6.64 27.71
C LEU A 146 5.20 -7.03 28.54
N VAL A 147 6.39 -6.68 28.06
CA VAL A 147 7.67 -7.04 28.70
C VAL A 147 8.53 -5.79 28.88
N GLY A 148 9.26 -5.72 30.00
CA GLY A 148 10.31 -4.72 30.24
C GLY A 148 9.82 -3.38 30.79
N VAL A 149 8.51 -3.17 30.90
CA VAL A 149 7.91 -1.98 31.52
C VAL A 149 6.64 -2.37 32.28
N GLU A 150 6.36 -1.65 33.36
CA GLU A 150 5.09 -1.77 34.09
C GLU A 150 4.20 -0.59 33.73
N ILE A 151 3.00 -0.88 33.22
CA ILE A 151 2.04 0.14 32.83
C ILE A 151 0.78 -0.05 33.65
N PHE A 152 0.35 1.03 34.30
CA PHE A 152 -0.89 1.08 35.06
C PHE A 152 -1.93 1.91 34.32
N MET A 153 -3.17 1.47 34.37
CA MET A 153 -4.32 2.14 33.78
C MET A 153 -5.44 2.21 34.81
N GLU A 154 -6.15 3.32 34.90
CA GLU A 154 -7.41 3.39 35.65
C GLU A 154 -8.39 2.33 35.11
N GLN A 155 -9.30 1.88 35.97
CA GLN A 155 -10.34 0.95 35.54
C GLN A 155 -11.20 1.60 34.43
N PRO A 156 -11.64 0.83 33.42
CA PRO A 156 -12.42 1.38 32.32
C PRO A 156 -13.74 1.99 32.82
N GLU A 157 -14.12 3.13 32.26
CA GLU A 157 -15.41 3.77 32.54
C GLU A 157 -16.57 2.79 32.29
N GLY A 158 -17.45 2.65 33.29
CA GLY A 158 -18.59 1.72 33.29
C GLY A 158 -18.27 0.30 33.77
N TYR A 159 -17.01 0.00 34.10
CA TYR A 159 -16.52 -1.32 34.49
C TYR A 159 -15.59 -1.29 35.71
N ASP A 160 -15.62 -0.20 36.48
CA ASP A 160 -14.92 -0.13 37.75
C ASP A 160 -15.68 -0.92 38.84
N ASP A 161 -14.93 -1.53 39.75
CA ASP A 161 -15.48 -2.28 40.88
C ASP A 161 -15.77 -1.41 42.11
N GLY A 162 -15.76 -0.08 41.97
CA GLY A 162 -15.89 0.87 43.08
C GLY A 162 -14.70 0.91 44.05
N THR A 163 -13.61 0.18 43.78
CA THR A 163 -12.39 0.20 44.60
C THR A 163 -11.35 1.15 44.03
N ASP A 164 -10.38 1.58 44.86
CA ASP A 164 -9.22 2.36 44.40
C ASP A 164 -8.12 1.47 43.74
N ARG A 165 -8.50 0.34 43.15
CA ARG A 165 -7.56 -0.51 42.40
C ARG A 165 -7.39 -0.01 40.98
N VAL A 166 -6.23 -0.35 40.41
CA VAL A 166 -5.88 -0.01 39.02
C VAL A 166 -5.53 -1.27 38.24
N CYS A 167 -5.67 -1.19 36.91
CA CYS A 167 -5.29 -2.25 35.99
C CYS A 167 -3.78 -2.22 35.74
N ARG A 168 -3.05 -3.24 36.19
CA ARG A 168 -1.66 -3.48 35.77
C ARG A 168 -1.67 -4.26 34.46
N LEU A 169 -1.21 -3.65 33.37
CA LEU A 169 -1.23 -4.28 32.05
C LEU A 169 -0.24 -5.45 31.98
N LEU A 170 -0.71 -6.60 31.51
CA LEU A 170 0.09 -7.79 31.23
C LEU A 170 0.34 -7.97 29.74
N LYS A 171 -0.50 -7.36 28.90
CA LYS A 171 -0.47 -7.48 27.44
C LYS A 171 -0.58 -6.12 26.76
N GLY A 172 -0.33 -6.12 25.46
CA GLY A 172 -0.59 -4.96 24.61
C GLY A 172 -2.05 -4.52 24.66
N LEU A 173 -2.28 -3.23 24.41
CA LEU A 173 -3.59 -2.60 24.40
C LEU A 173 -3.61 -1.52 23.31
N TYR A 174 -4.77 -1.33 22.67
CA TYR A 174 -4.95 -0.25 21.69
C TYR A 174 -4.59 1.09 22.32
N GLY A 175 -3.83 1.91 21.59
CA GLY A 175 -3.40 3.23 22.06
C GLY A 175 -2.02 3.24 22.72
N LEU A 176 -1.47 2.10 23.15
CA LEU A 176 -0.07 2.06 23.59
C LEU A 176 0.89 2.36 22.43
N LYS A 177 1.91 3.18 22.69
CA LYS A 177 2.94 3.53 21.71
C LYS A 177 3.70 2.33 21.16
N GLN A 178 3.82 1.26 21.94
CA GLN A 178 4.52 0.02 21.60
C GLN A 178 3.58 -1.14 21.21
N ALA A 179 2.25 -0.93 21.15
CA ALA A 179 1.28 -2.01 20.89
C ALA A 179 1.60 -2.81 19.62
N SER A 180 1.87 -2.10 18.52
CA SER A 180 2.18 -2.72 17.24
C SER A 180 3.47 -3.52 17.28
N ARG A 181 4.50 -3.04 18.00
CA ARG A 181 5.77 -3.75 18.18
C ARG A 181 5.58 -5.05 18.95
N ILE A 182 4.86 -4.99 20.07
CA ILE A 182 4.57 -6.17 20.91
C ILE A 182 3.86 -7.24 20.08
N TRP A 183 2.84 -6.84 19.33
CA TRP A 183 2.12 -7.75 18.44
C TRP A 183 3.00 -8.31 17.33
N ASN A 184 3.78 -7.45 16.65
CA ASN A 184 4.67 -7.89 15.58
C ASN A 184 5.69 -8.92 16.06
N ASN A 185 6.31 -8.70 17.23
CA ASN A 185 7.24 -9.66 17.83
C ASN A 185 6.54 -10.99 18.17
N THR A 186 5.36 -10.93 18.77
CA THR A 186 4.56 -12.12 19.14
C THR A 186 4.20 -12.96 17.90
N LEU A 187 3.79 -12.29 16.82
CA LEU A 187 3.47 -12.94 15.56
C LEU A 187 4.74 -13.47 14.88
N HIS A 188 5.82 -12.69 14.87
CA HIS A 188 7.11 -13.08 14.30
C HIS A 188 7.62 -14.39 14.92
N GLU A 189 7.69 -14.47 16.25
CA GLU A 189 8.13 -15.68 16.97
C GLU A 189 7.29 -16.90 16.59
N HIS A 190 5.97 -16.73 16.47
CA HIS A 190 5.10 -17.81 16.05
C HIS A 190 5.32 -18.23 14.60
N LEU A 191 5.46 -17.27 13.67
CA LEU A 191 5.73 -17.56 12.27
C LEU A 191 7.06 -18.31 12.09
N ILE A 192 8.11 -17.92 12.82
CA ILE A 192 9.38 -18.65 12.83
C ILE A 192 9.19 -20.07 13.36
N ALA A 193 8.42 -20.27 14.43
CA ALA A 193 8.11 -21.59 14.97
C ALA A 193 7.32 -22.47 13.96
N LEU A 194 6.49 -21.87 13.11
CA LEU A 194 5.80 -22.55 12.00
C LEU A 194 6.73 -22.84 10.80
N GLY A 195 8.00 -22.45 10.88
CA GLY A 195 9.02 -22.69 9.85
C GLY A 195 9.09 -21.62 8.77
N PHE A 196 8.41 -20.47 8.92
CA PHE A 196 8.58 -19.35 8.01
C PHE A 196 9.92 -18.66 8.22
N LYS A 197 10.46 -18.10 7.13
CA LYS A 197 11.63 -17.21 7.14
C LYS A 197 11.16 -15.79 6.87
N LYS A 198 11.63 -14.84 7.68
CA LYS A 198 11.41 -13.41 7.45
C LYS A 198 12.33 -12.93 6.33
N CYS A 199 11.79 -12.19 5.37
CA CYS A 199 12.55 -11.62 4.27
C CYS A 199 13.54 -10.56 4.77
N ALA A 200 14.78 -10.57 4.26
CA ALA A 200 15.81 -9.60 4.62
C ALA A 200 15.56 -8.21 3.99
N PHE A 201 14.83 -8.15 2.88
CA PHE A 201 14.58 -6.92 2.12
C PHE A 201 13.27 -6.21 2.48
N ASP A 202 12.35 -6.89 3.17
CA ASP A 202 11.14 -6.33 3.76
C ASP A 202 10.69 -7.16 4.98
N ALA A 203 10.74 -6.54 6.18
CA ALA A 203 10.44 -7.20 7.44
C ALA A 203 8.96 -7.59 7.62
N GLY A 204 8.07 -7.12 6.73
CA GLY A 204 6.67 -7.52 6.67
C GLY A 204 6.41 -8.71 5.74
N VAL A 205 7.41 -9.24 5.03
CA VAL A 205 7.27 -10.39 4.14
C VAL A 205 7.88 -11.63 4.78
N TYR A 206 7.16 -12.75 4.71
CA TYR A 206 7.63 -14.07 5.13
C TYR A 206 7.44 -15.07 4.01
N TRP A 207 8.27 -16.11 3.99
CA TRP A 207 8.11 -17.21 3.06
C TRP A 207 8.53 -18.55 3.64
N LYS A 208 7.98 -19.63 3.10
CA LYS A 208 8.31 -21.02 3.44
C LYS A 208 8.17 -21.90 2.19
N ALA A 209 8.88 -23.02 2.12
CA ALA A 209 8.60 -24.04 1.11
C ALA A 209 7.26 -24.74 1.44
N GLY A 210 6.34 -24.76 0.47
CA GLY A 210 5.12 -25.58 0.52
C GLY A 210 5.36 -26.96 -0.10
N GLU A 211 4.28 -27.64 -0.46
CA GLU A 211 4.35 -28.97 -1.08
C GLU A 211 4.91 -28.90 -2.51
N TYR A 212 4.41 -27.97 -3.33
CA TYR A 212 4.82 -27.76 -4.72
C TYR A 212 5.44 -26.37 -4.90
N ASN A 213 4.76 -25.33 -4.45
CA ASN A 213 5.22 -23.95 -4.56
C ASN A 213 5.67 -23.38 -3.20
N LYS A 214 6.31 -22.21 -3.25
CA LYS A 214 6.56 -21.44 -2.02
C LYS A 214 5.26 -20.81 -1.50
N ILE A 215 5.15 -20.77 -0.18
CA ILE A 215 4.12 -20.04 0.55
C ILE A 215 4.67 -18.66 0.86
N PHE A 216 3.96 -17.61 0.45
CA PHE A 216 4.29 -16.23 0.78
C PHE A 216 3.26 -15.64 1.75
N LEU A 217 3.75 -14.91 2.75
CA LEU A 217 2.91 -14.10 3.63
C LEU A 217 3.33 -12.64 3.55
N THR A 218 2.36 -11.75 3.49
CA THR A 218 2.58 -10.33 3.81
C THR A 218 1.80 -9.97 5.06
N VAL A 219 2.50 -9.39 6.04
CA VAL A 219 1.95 -9.00 7.34
C VAL A 219 1.76 -7.49 7.35
N TYR A 220 0.50 -7.07 7.42
CA TYR A 220 0.14 -5.68 7.63
C TYR A 220 -0.63 -5.57 8.94
N VAL A 221 0.05 -5.14 10.00
CA VAL A 221 -0.54 -4.96 11.34
C VAL A 221 -1.34 -6.20 11.78
N ASP A 222 -2.67 -6.16 11.73
CA ASP A 222 -3.61 -7.20 12.15
C ASP A 222 -4.11 -8.11 11.01
N ALA A 223 -3.64 -7.91 9.77
CA ALA A 223 -4.02 -8.72 8.63
C ALA A 223 -2.81 -9.45 8.00
N ILE A 224 -3.06 -10.65 7.49
CA ILE A 224 -2.12 -11.39 6.66
C ILE A 224 -2.75 -11.69 5.31
N LEU A 225 -2.01 -11.40 4.24
CA LEU A 225 -2.25 -11.98 2.91
C LEU A 225 -1.37 -13.23 2.78
N ILE A 226 -1.97 -14.33 2.35
CA ILE A 226 -1.33 -15.62 2.10
C ILE A 226 -1.43 -15.89 0.60
N ALA A 227 -0.29 -16.05 -0.08
CA ALA A 227 -0.22 -16.48 -1.46
C ALA A 227 0.46 -17.85 -1.53
N ALA A 228 -0.29 -18.89 -1.87
CA ALA A 228 0.18 -20.28 -1.94
C ALA A 228 -0.84 -21.19 -2.66
N ASP A 229 -0.50 -22.47 -2.81
CA ASP A 229 -1.46 -23.49 -3.22
C ASP A 229 -2.59 -23.63 -2.18
N SER A 230 -3.81 -23.93 -2.63
CA SER A 230 -5.01 -24.01 -1.77
C SER A 230 -4.85 -24.91 -0.55
N ARG A 231 -4.12 -26.03 -0.70
CA ARG A 231 -3.84 -26.96 0.40
C ARG A 231 -2.95 -26.33 1.46
N ASP A 232 -1.89 -25.66 1.04
CA ASP A 232 -0.95 -24.97 1.93
C ASP A 232 -1.60 -23.79 2.65
N ILE A 233 -2.49 -23.05 1.96
CA ILE A 233 -3.30 -22.02 2.61
C ILE A 233 -4.12 -22.61 3.77
N ALA A 234 -4.81 -23.73 3.54
CA ALA A 234 -5.63 -24.36 4.58
C ALA A 234 -4.78 -24.80 5.79
N ILE A 235 -3.58 -25.35 5.54
CA ILE A 235 -2.62 -25.75 6.59
C ILE A 235 -2.17 -24.53 7.40
N VAL A 236 -1.77 -23.44 6.74
CA VAL A 236 -1.30 -22.22 7.39
C VAL A 236 -2.40 -21.57 8.23
N VAL A 237 -3.61 -21.45 7.67
CA VAL A 237 -4.75 -20.87 8.39
C VAL A 237 -5.10 -21.70 9.62
N LYS A 238 -5.08 -23.03 9.53
CA LYS A 238 -5.31 -23.91 10.67
C LYS A 238 -4.24 -23.70 11.74
N ALA A 239 -2.95 -23.72 11.37
CA ALA A 239 -1.85 -23.56 12.29
C ALA A 239 -1.86 -22.20 13.01
N LEU A 240 -2.17 -21.11 12.29
CA LEU A 240 -2.36 -19.79 12.90
C LEU A 240 -3.58 -19.76 13.84
N GLY A 241 -4.65 -20.48 13.47
CA GLY A 241 -5.88 -20.59 14.25
C GLY A 241 -5.75 -21.37 15.56
N GLU A 242 -4.73 -22.22 15.69
CA GLU A 242 -4.42 -22.95 16.93
C GLU A 242 -3.90 -22.00 18.02
N LYS A 243 -3.15 -20.96 17.66
CA LYS A 243 -2.60 -19.98 18.61
C LYS A 243 -3.44 -18.71 18.73
N PHE A 244 -4.01 -18.24 17.63
CA PHE A 244 -4.68 -16.95 17.57
C PHE A 244 -6.12 -17.09 17.10
N LYS A 245 -7.01 -16.26 17.65
CA LYS A 245 -8.39 -16.16 17.15
C LYS A 245 -8.38 -15.42 15.81
N LEU A 246 -8.77 -16.11 14.74
CA LEU A 246 -8.79 -15.57 13.38
C LEU A 246 -10.20 -15.33 12.87
N LYS A 247 -10.32 -14.35 11.97
CA LYS A 247 -11.41 -14.26 11.01
C LYS A 247 -10.85 -14.59 9.63
N ASN A 248 -11.21 -15.76 9.11
CA ASN A 248 -10.86 -16.12 7.73
C ASN A 248 -11.80 -15.38 6.78
N LEU A 249 -11.23 -14.49 5.95
CA LEU A 249 -11.97 -13.70 5.00
C LEU A 249 -11.99 -14.35 3.60
N GLY A 250 -11.31 -15.49 3.44
CA GLY A 250 -11.27 -16.26 2.21
C GLY A 250 -10.40 -15.59 1.15
N ARG A 251 -10.80 -15.74 -0.12
CA ARG A 251 -10.12 -15.14 -1.26
C ARG A 251 -10.08 -13.62 -1.14
N VAL A 252 -8.91 -13.04 -1.38
CA VAL A 252 -8.73 -11.60 -1.29
C VAL A 252 -9.58 -10.88 -2.34
N LYS A 253 -10.48 -10.01 -1.87
CA LYS A 253 -11.26 -9.09 -2.70
C LYS A 253 -10.92 -7.63 -2.42
N HIS A 254 -10.44 -7.36 -1.20
CA HIS A 254 -10.02 -6.05 -0.75
C HIS A 254 -8.80 -6.17 0.14
N LEU A 255 -7.81 -5.31 -0.08
CA LEU A 255 -6.60 -5.21 0.73
C LEU A 255 -6.26 -3.74 0.95
N GLN A 256 -6.35 -3.26 2.19
CA GLN A 256 -6.11 -1.84 2.53
C GLN A 256 -6.88 -0.89 1.60
N GLY A 257 -8.18 -1.12 1.35
CA GLY A 257 -8.97 -0.24 0.47
C GLY A 257 -8.58 -0.27 -1.02
N VAL A 258 -7.71 -1.19 -1.44
CA VAL A 258 -7.52 -1.60 -2.84
C VAL A 258 -8.47 -2.76 -3.13
N GLU A 259 -9.29 -2.59 -4.16
CA GLU A 259 -10.16 -3.61 -4.75
C GLU A 259 -9.29 -4.56 -5.58
N ILE A 260 -9.45 -5.87 -5.39
CA ILE A 260 -8.66 -6.90 -6.06
C ILE A 260 -9.61 -7.86 -6.80
N ASN A 261 -9.47 -7.92 -8.12
CA ASN A 261 -10.06 -8.97 -8.94
C ASN A 261 -8.95 -9.87 -9.44
N TYR A 262 -9.00 -11.15 -9.09
CA TYR A 262 -7.89 -12.05 -9.33
C TYR A 262 -8.34 -13.42 -9.84
N GLN A 263 -7.73 -13.84 -10.94
CA GLN A 263 -7.81 -15.19 -11.49
C GLN A 263 -6.37 -15.74 -11.61
N PRO A 264 -6.03 -16.81 -10.88
CA PRO A 264 -4.66 -17.31 -10.82
C PRO A 264 -4.21 -17.78 -12.20
N GLY A 265 -2.97 -17.48 -12.55
CA GLY A 265 -2.39 -17.86 -13.85
C GLY A 265 -3.04 -17.18 -15.06
N ASN A 266 -3.90 -16.17 -14.88
CA ASN A 266 -4.53 -15.45 -15.99
C ASN A 266 -4.43 -13.93 -15.85
N MET A 267 -5.08 -13.37 -14.83
CA MET A 267 -5.20 -11.90 -14.71
C MET A 267 -5.36 -11.44 -13.26
N LEU A 268 -4.76 -10.30 -12.94
CA LEU A 268 -4.87 -9.63 -11.65
C LEU A 268 -5.14 -8.14 -11.87
N CYS A 269 -6.27 -7.64 -11.38
CA CYS A 269 -6.61 -6.22 -11.42
C CYS A 269 -6.62 -5.63 -10.01
N LEU A 270 -5.98 -4.47 -9.85
CA LEU A 270 -5.94 -3.67 -8.63
C LEU A 270 -6.55 -2.30 -8.90
N SER A 271 -7.66 -1.96 -8.23
CA SER A 271 -8.34 -0.67 -8.39
C SER A 271 -8.70 -0.02 -7.06
N GLN A 272 -9.07 1.26 -7.12
CA GLN A 272 -9.53 2.03 -5.97
C GLN A 272 -10.77 2.85 -6.34
N THR A 273 -11.69 2.25 -7.10
CA THR A 273 -12.84 2.92 -7.71
C THR A 273 -13.70 3.59 -6.66
N SER A 274 -14.11 2.85 -5.62
CA SER A 274 -14.94 3.39 -4.56
C SER A 274 -14.21 4.44 -3.73
N TYR A 275 -12.88 4.39 -3.63
CA TYR A 275 -12.09 5.44 -2.97
C TYR A 275 -12.08 6.73 -3.80
N VAL A 276 -11.92 6.64 -5.12
CA VAL A 276 -11.99 7.79 -6.02
C VAL A 276 -13.38 8.44 -5.96
N GLU A 277 -14.45 7.65 -5.98
CA GLU A 277 -15.82 8.16 -5.88
C GLU A 277 -16.06 8.90 -4.56
N ARG A 278 -15.67 8.32 -3.42
CA ARG A 278 -15.74 9.01 -2.11
C ARG A 278 -14.93 10.30 -2.08
N MET A 279 -13.76 10.32 -2.71
CA MET A 279 -12.91 11.51 -2.76
C MET A 279 -13.56 12.62 -3.60
N LEU A 280 -14.15 12.28 -4.75
CA LEU A 280 -14.87 13.22 -5.60
C LEU A 280 -16.05 13.85 -4.87
N GLU A 281 -16.81 13.07 -4.12
CA GLU A 281 -17.93 13.60 -3.35
C GLU A 281 -17.49 14.47 -2.19
N LYS A 282 -16.50 14.01 -1.41
CA LYS A 282 -15.93 14.76 -0.28
C LYS A 282 -15.49 16.17 -0.66
N PHE A 283 -14.89 16.34 -1.84
CA PHE A 283 -14.41 17.64 -2.32
C PHE A 283 -15.41 18.37 -3.22
N GLY A 284 -16.65 17.90 -3.36
CA GLY A 284 -17.68 18.55 -4.18
C GLY A 284 -17.39 18.54 -5.68
N LEU A 285 -16.65 17.53 -6.17
CA LEU A 285 -16.18 17.40 -7.55
C LEU A 285 -16.81 16.22 -8.31
N ALA A 286 -17.82 15.56 -7.73
CA ALA A 286 -18.56 14.46 -8.36
C ALA A 286 -19.18 14.85 -9.72
N GLU A 287 -19.62 16.11 -9.85
CA GLU A 287 -20.18 16.66 -11.09
C GLU A 287 -19.24 17.56 -11.89
N ALA A 288 -17.97 17.66 -11.48
CA ALA A 288 -17.01 18.58 -12.11
C ALA A 288 -16.68 18.19 -13.56
N LYS A 289 -16.45 19.18 -14.44
CA LYS A 289 -16.15 18.94 -15.87
C LYS A 289 -14.97 17.97 -16.05
N ARG A 290 -15.14 16.92 -16.84
CA ARG A 290 -14.10 15.90 -17.12
C ARG A 290 -12.90 16.48 -17.86
N VAL A 291 -11.71 15.93 -17.62
CA VAL A 291 -10.48 16.21 -18.37
C VAL A 291 -9.72 14.91 -18.68
N ARG A 292 -8.86 14.92 -19.71
CA ARG A 292 -8.12 13.74 -20.21
C ARG A 292 -6.72 13.55 -19.61
N SER A 293 -6.16 14.59 -19.02
CA SER A 293 -4.84 14.56 -18.38
C SER A 293 -4.87 15.28 -17.03
N PRO A 294 -4.07 14.84 -16.04
CA PRO A 294 -4.04 15.46 -14.72
C PRO A 294 -3.40 16.86 -14.73
N GLN A 295 -2.52 17.14 -15.71
CA GLN A 295 -1.85 18.43 -15.90
C GLN A 295 -2.12 18.98 -17.30
N MET A 296 -1.91 20.28 -17.49
CA MET A 296 -1.84 20.85 -18.85
C MET A 296 -0.50 20.47 -19.51
N HIS A 297 -0.47 20.42 -20.84
CA HIS A 297 0.79 20.17 -21.55
C HIS A 297 1.78 21.30 -21.26
N ASN A 298 3.01 20.94 -20.88
CA ASN A 298 4.07 21.88 -20.48
C ASN A 298 3.65 22.81 -19.33
N GLU A 299 2.77 22.34 -18.44
CA GLU A 299 2.45 23.06 -17.21
C GLU A 299 3.72 23.23 -16.36
N GLY A 300 4.22 24.46 -16.29
CA GLY A 300 5.41 24.80 -15.52
C GLY A 300 5.17 24.69 -14.01
N THR A 301 6.23 24.38 -13.27
CA THR A 301 6.21 24.46 -11.80
C THR A 301 6.15 25.92 -11.37
N LEU A 302 5.11 26.29 -10.61
CA LEU A 302 4.98 27.65 -10.08
C LEU A 302 5.98 27.90 -8.93
N PRO A 303 6.57 29.10 -8.81
CA PRO A 303 7.33 29.47 -7.63
C PRO A 303 6.47 29.40 -6.36
N VAL A 304 7.07 28.99 -5.24
CA VAL A 304 6.41 29.02 -3.93
C VAL A 304 6.16 30.47 -3.52
N GLU A 305 4.89 30.80 -3.29
CA GLU A 305 4.44 32.09 -2.78
C GLU A 305 4.92 32.31 -1.34
N LYS A 306 5.34 33.54 -1.05
CA LYS A 306 5.91 33.95 0.25
C LYS A 306 5.00 34.93 1.00
N ASP A 307 4.07 35.60 0.33
CA ASP A 307 3.12 36.51 0.97
C ASP A 307 2.13 35.73 1.87
N PRO A 308 2.17 35.91 3.21
CA PRO A 308 1.26 35.24 4.14
C PRO A 308 -0.22 35.46 3.85
N ARG A 309 -0.59 36.57 3.16
CA ARG A 309 -1.98 36.90 2.82
C ARG A 309 -2.53 36.07 1.67
N ARG A 310 -1.65 35.41 0.90
CA ARG A 310 -1.99 34.68 -0.33
C ARG A 310 -1.86 33.16 -0.19
N ILE A 311 -1.37 32.69 0.94
CA ILE A 311 -1.06 31.27 1.20
C ILE A 311 -1.90 30.70 2.33
N ASN A 312 -2.06 29.37 2.32
CA ASN A 312 -2.68 28.61 3.41
C ASN A 312 -4.08 29.10 3.80
N ASP A 313 -4.88 29.47 2.81
CA ASP A 313 -6.30 29.79 3.00
C ASP A 313 -6.99 28.59 3.69
N PRO A 314 -7.51 28.75 4.92
CA PRO A 314 -8.07 27.65 5.71
C PRO A 314 -9.34 27.06 5.08
N ASP A 315 -10.02 27.81 4.22
CA ASP A 315 -11.23 27.37 3.53
C ASP A 315 -10.91 26.42 2.36
N LEU A 316 -9.64 26.30 1.98
CA LEU A 316 -9.20 25.40 0.91
C LEU A 316 -8.62 24.12 1.53
N PRO A 317 -9.27 22.96 1.37
CA PRO A 317 -8.78 21.69 1.91
C PRO A 317 -7.65 21.08 1.06
N PHE A 318 -6.66 21.89 0.69
CA PHE A 318 -5.57 21.52 -0.22
C PHE A 318 -4.73 20.36 0.32
N ARG A 319 -4.27 20.46 1.58
CA ARG A 319 -3.41 19.43 2.20
C ARG A 319 -4.11 18.09 2.28
N GLU A 320 -5.40 18.10 2.60
CA GLU A 320 -6.23 16.92 2.69
C GLU A 320 -6.44 16.27 1.31
N MET A 321 -6.68 17.10 0.28
CA MET A 321 -6.81 16.63 -1.10
C MET A 321 -5.51 16.00 -1.60
N VAL A 322 -4.37 16.67 -1.43
CA VAL A 322 -3.05 16.15 -1.85
C VAL A 322 -2.68 14.87 -1.08
N GLY A 323 -2.96 14.81 0.22
CA GLY A 323 -2.75 13.59 1.02
C GLY A 323 -3.60 12.42 0.53
N SER A 324 -4.86 12.69 0.14
CA SER A 324 -5.76 11.68 -0.42
C SER A 324 -5.27 11.17 -1.79
N LEU A 325 -4.79 12.08 -2.65
CA LEU A 325 -4.19 11.73 -3.94
C LEU A 325 -2.89 10.93 -3.78
N GLN A 326 -2.08 11.24 -2.76
CA GLN A 326 -0.85 10.51 -2.48
C GLN A 326 -1.12 9.04 -2.14
N TYR A 327 -2.23 8.75 -1.47
CA TYR A 327 -2.65 7.37 -1.22
C TYR A 327 -2.93 6.58 -2.51
N LEU A 328 -3.65 7.18 -3.47
CA LEU A 328 -3.90 6.60 -4.79
C LEU A 328 -2.59 6.31 -5.53
N VAL A 329 -1.67 7.29 -5.53
CA VAL A 329 -0.36 7.17 -6.18
C VAL A 329 0.46 6.01 -5.63
N HIS A 330 0.42 5.76 -4.32
CA HIS A 330 1.20 4.68 -3.71
C HIS A 330 0.64 3.30 -4.03
N CYS A 331 -0.68 3.20 -4.21
CA CYS A 331 -1.35 1.91 -4.35
C CYS A 331 -1.58 1.50 -5.81
N THR A 332 -2.24 2.35 -6.62
CA THR A 332 -2.74 1.92 -7.96
C THR A 332 -2.59 2.94 -9.09
N ARG A 333 -2.36 4.23 -8.80
CA ARG A 333 -2.41 5.32 -9.79
C ARG A 333 -1.05 5.99 -9.97
N SER A 334 -0.08 5.21 -10.44
CA SER A 334 1.29 5.70 -10.70
C SER A 334 1.34 6.82 -11.73
N ASP A 335 0.37 6.87 -12.64
CA ASP A 335 0.15 7.94 -13.62
C ASP A 335 -0.02 9.34 -13.00
N LEU A 336 -0.37 9.41 -11.71
CA LEU A 336 -0.50 10.66 -10.97
C LEU A 336 0.77 11.06 -10.20
N ALA A 337 1.82 10.24 -10.21
CA ALA A 337 2.97 10.44 -9.32
C ALA A 337 3.67 11.79 -9.55
N ASN A 338 3.83 12.24 -10.81
CA ASN A 338 4.45 13.53 -11.09
C ASN A 338 3.63 14.70 -10.55
N VAL A 339 2.34 14.75 -10.88
CA VAL A 339 1.46 15.86 -10.48
C VAL A 339 1.32 15.95 -8.96
N VAL A 340 1.16 14.81 -8.28
CA VAL A 340 1.01 14.79 -6.82
C VAL A 340 2.32 15.18 -6.14
N ARG A 341 3.48 14.74 -6.67
CA ARG A 341 4.79 15.21 -6.20
C ARG A 341 4.92 16.73 -6.37
N THR A 342 4.49 17.28 -7.51
CA THR A 342 4.52 18.73 -7.74
C THR A 342 3.64 19.47 -6.75
N LEU A 343 2.40 19.03 -6.55
CA LEU A 343 1.46 19.64 -5.60
C LEU A 343 1.95 19.55 -4.15
N GLY A 344 2.59 18.44 -3.77
CA GLY A 344 3.15 18.24 -2.43
C GLY A 344 4.19 19.29 -2.03
N ARG A 345 4.84 19.94 -3.01
CA ARG A 345 5.79 21.04 -2.75
C ARG A 345 5.14 22.24 -2.07
N TYR A 346 3.86 22.49 -2.33
CA TYR A 346 3.13 23.64 -1.82
C TYR A 346 2.44 23.36 -0.47
N GLY A 347 2.63 22.19 0.14
CA GLY A 347 1.94 21.82 1.38
C GLY A 347 2.07 22.86 2.50
N GLY A 348 3.21 23.54 2.59
CA GLY A 348 3.45 24.61 3.59
C GLY A 348 2.99 26.02 3.18
N SER A 349 2.71 26.25 1.89
CA SER A 349 2.47 27.59 1.32
C SER A 349 1.59 27.51 0.05
N TYR A 350 0.42 26.87 0.14
CA TYR A 350 -0.45 26.65 -1.02
C TYR A 350 -1.29 27.88 -1.34
N THR A 351 -1.48 28.15 -2.64
CA THR A 351 -2.33 29.24 -3.14
C THR A 351 -3.62 28.73 -3.77
N LYS A 352 -4.54 29.64 -4.11
CA LYS A 352 -5.75 29.34 -4.90
C LYS A 352 -5.43 28.68 -6.25
N GLU A 353 -4.31 29.05 -6.87
CA GLU A 353 -3.90 28.45 -8.15
C GLU A 353 -3.41 27.00 -7.96
N ASN A 354 -2.65 26.74 -6.90
CA ASN A 354 -2.26 25.35 -6.57
C ASN A 354 -3.49 24.49 -6.26
N PHE A 355 -4.50 25.05 -5.60
CA PHE A 355 -5.76 24.36 -5.37
C PHE A 355 -6.51 24.05 -6.67
N ARG A 356 -6.54 24.98 -7.64
CA ARG A 356 -7.11 24.70 -8.98
C ARG A 356 -6.35 23.59 -9.72
N GLN A 357 -5.03 23.54 -9.61
CA GLN A 357 -4.22 22.44 -10.15
C GLN A 357 -4.61 21.10 -9.49
N ALA A 358 -4.79 21.06 -8.17
CA ALA A 358 -5.27 19.86 -7.47
C ALA A 358 -6.69 19.45 -7.90
N GLN A 359 -7.60 20.42 -8.06
CA GLN A 359 -8.94 20.18 -8.59
C GLN A 359 -8.93 19.63 -10.01
N ARG A 360 -7.95 20.00 -10.85
CA ARG A 360 -7.78 19.40 -12.18
C ARG A 360 -7.44 17.90 -12.09
N VAL A 361 -6.59 17.49 -11.16
CA VAL A 361 -6.28 16.07 -10.92
C VAL A 361 -7.55 15.30 -10.54
N MET A 362 -8.37 15.87 -9.65
CA MET A 362 -9.67 15.30 -9.29
C MET A 362 -10.61 15.17 -10.50
N ARG A 363 -10.66 16.19 -11.36
CA ARG A 363 -11.45 16.15 -12.61
C ARG A 363 -10.95 15.07 -13.59
N TYR A 364 -9.65 14.79 -13.59
CA TYR A 364 -9.07 13.69 -14.37
C TYR A 364 -9.47 12.33 -13.78
N LEU A 365 -9.41 12.19 -12.45
CA LEU A 365 -9.89 11.01 -11.73
C LEU A 365 -11.37 10.75 -11.99
N ARG A 366 -12.21 11.79 -12.10
CA ARG A 366 -13.62 11.64 -12.50
C ARG A 366 -13.77 10.93 -13.85
N SER A 367 -12.95 11.29 -14.83
CA SER A 367 -12.94 10.66 -16.15
C SER A 367 -12.39 9.23 -16.14
N THR A 368 -11.61 8.88 -15.11
CA THR A 368 -10.77 7.68 -15.08
C THR A 368 -10.95 6.88 -13.78
N LYS A 369 -12.12 6.96 -13.16
CA LYS A 369 -12.38 6.36 -11.85
C LYS A 369 -12.27 4.84 -11.83
N THR A 370 -12.43 4.22 -13.00
CA THR A 370 -12.34 2.78 -13.26
C THR A 370 -10.94 2.33 -13.64
N LEU A 371 -10.01 3.26 -13.81
CA LEU A 371 -8.65 2.87 -14.15
C LEU A 371 -7.92 2.34 -12.92
N GLY A 372 -7.21 1.24 -13.12
CA GLY A 372 -6.40 0.57 -12.11
C GLY A 372 -5.27 -0.22 -12.78
N LEU A 373 -4.44 -0.87 -11.97
CA LEU A 373 -3.38 -1.73 -12.47
C LEU A 373 -3.97 -3.03 -12.99
N MET A 374 -3.62 -3.42 -14.19
CA MET A 374 -4.09 -4.64 -14.83
C MET A 374 -2.88 -5.48 -15.21
N TYR A 375 -2.65 -6.55 -14.46
CA TYR A 375 -1.56 -7.48 -14.71
C TYR A 375 -2.05 -8.69 -15.47
N ARG A 376 -1.35 -9.03 -16.56
CA ARG A 376 -1.63 -10.22 -17.36
C ARG A 376 -0.57 -11.27 -17.11
N TYR A 377 -1.01 -12.52 -17.08
CA TYR A 377 -0.09 -13.66 -17.08
C TYR A 377 0.79 -13.60 -18.33
N SER A 378 2.06 -13.91 -18.12
CA SER A 378 3.02 -14.14 -19.19
C SER A 378 3.70 -15.47 -18.88
N ASP A 379 3.83 -16.31 -19.90
CA ASP A 379 4.45 -17.61 -19.70
C ASP A 379 5.94 -17.42 -19.40
N VAL A 380 6.33 -17.75 -18.17
CA VAL A 380 7.70 -17.68 -17.68
C VAL A 380 8.48 -18.96 -17.96
N SER A 381 7.86 -20.00 -18.51
CA SER A 381 8.51 -21.31 -18.75
C SER A 381 9.62 -21.26 -19.83
N SER A 382 9.50 -20.35 -20.81
CA SER A 382 10.36 -20.31 -22.00
C SER A 382 11.39 -19.17 -22.00
N GLY A 383 11.19 -18.11 -21.19
CA GLY A 383 12.12 -16.97 -21.08
C GLY A 383 12.47 -16.58 -19.64
N GLY A 384 11.79 -17.18 -18.65
CA GLY A 384 12.02 -16.88 -17.25
C GLY A 384 11.49 -15.52 -16.79
N VAL A 385 11.97 -15.08 -15.63
CA VAL A 385 11.58 -13.80 -15.03
C VAL A 385 12.54 -12.70 -15.47
N THR A 386 12.00 -11.57 -15.97
CA THR A 386 12.78 -10.42 -16.46
C THR A 386 12.35 -9.12 -15.78
N ILE A 387 13.30 -8.20 -15.60
CA ILE A 387 13.03 -6.84 -15.11
C ILE A 387 13.30 -5.84 -16.24
N ASP A 388 12.27 -5.11 -16.64
CA ASP A 388 12.45 -3.91 -17.46
C ASP A 388 12.32 -2.68 -16.58
N ALA A 389 13.28 -1.78 -16.66
CA ALA A 389 13.26 -0.54 -15.92
C ALA A 389 13.41 0.65 -16.86
N PHE A 390 12.70 1.74 -16.57
CA PHE A 390 12.78 2.99 -17.34
C PHE A 390 13.18 4.10 -16.39
N ALA A 391 14.10 4.97 -16.81
CA ALA A 391 14.49 6.15 -16.04
C ALA A 391 14.49 7.40 -16.93
N ASP A 392 14.14 8.53 -16.34
CA ASP A 392 14.16 9.86 -16.96
C ASP A 392 14.43 10.92 -15.88
N ALA A 393 14.92 12.09 -16.30
CA ALA A 393 15.04 13.26 -15.47
C ALA A 393 14.58 14.55 -16.16
N ASP A 394 13.72 15.31 -15.48
CA ASP A 394 13.45 16.70 -15.85
C ASP A 394 14.52 17.62 -15.24
N HIS A 395 15.44 18.11 -16.07
CA HIS A 395 16.57 18.95 -15.66
C HIS A 395 16.10 20.31 -15.18
N ALA A 396 16.57 20.70 -13.99
CA ALA A 396 16.34 22.03 -13.41
C ALA A 396 14.87 22.50 -13.32
N GLY A 397 13.89 21.59 -13.35
CA GLY A 397 12.45 21.93 -13.32
C GLY A 397 11.91 22.60 -12.04
N CYS A 398 12.79 22.92 -11.08
CA CYS A 398 12.46 23.57 -9.82
C CYS A 398 12.88 25.05 -9.84
N PRO A 399 11.95 26.02 -9.89
CA PRO A 399 12.29 27.45 -10.05
C PRO A 399 13.17 28.02 -8.94
N GLU A 400 13.05 27.52 -7.70
CA GLU A 400 13.72 28.11 -6.54
C GLU A 400 15.08 27.50 -6.24
N THR A 401 15.32 26.26 -6.68
CA THR A 401 16.55 25.54 -6.30
C THR A 401 17.29 24.97 -7.49
N SER A 402 16.74 25.07 -8.70
CA SER A 402 17.26 24.44 -9.93
C SER A 402 17.49 22.93 -9.80
N LYS A 403 16.88 22.29 -8.80
CA LYS A 403 16.97 20.84 -8.60
C LYS A 403 16.06 20.13 -9.59
N SER A 404 16.64 19.19 -10.33
CA SER A 404 15.94 18.31 -11.26
C SER A 404 14.96 17.36 -10.55
N VAL A 405 14.08 16.73 -11.33
CA VAL A 405 13.19 15.66 -10.88
C VAL A 405 13.61 14.36 -11.56
N SER A 406 13.85 13.29 -10.81
CA SER A 406 14.06 11.95 -11.37
C SER A 406 12.77 11.16 -11.31
N GLY A 407 12.48 10.42 -12.38
CA GLY A 407 11.39 9.46 -12.49
C GLY A 407 11.93 8.08 -12.86
N TRP A 408 11.32 7.02 -12.33
CA TRP A 408 11.60 5.66 -12.80
C TRP A 408 10.45 4.70 -12.51
N THR A 409 10.47 3.57 -13.21
CA THR A 409 9.56 2.45 -12.99
C THR A 409 10.25 1.12 -13.26
N LEU A 410 9.84 0.07 -12.56
CA LEU A 410 10.26 -1.32 -12.78
C LEU A 410 9.03 -2.15 -13.14
N ARG A 411 9.19 -2.97 -14.18
CA ARG A 411 8.24 -3.99 -14.61
C ARG A 411 8.85 -5.37 -14.40
N LEU A 412 8.03 -6.33 -14.00
CA LEU A 412 8.36 -7.74 -13.95
C LEU A 412 7.55 -8.41 -15.05
N ASN A 413 8.21 -8.96 -16.07
CA ASN A 413 7.55 -9.54 -17.25
C ASN A 413 6.45 -8.61 -17.81
N ALA A 414 6.82 -7.38 -18.15
CA ALA A 414 5.94 -6.31 -18.65
C ALA A 414 4.81 -5.81 -17.71
N ASN A 415 4.74 -6.28 -16.46
CA ASN A 415 3.78 -5.80 -15.46
C ASN A 415 4.46 -4.85 -14.46
N VAL A 416 4.00 -3.61 -14.35
CA VAL A 416 4.58 -2.61 -13.44
C VAL A 416 4.28 -2.90 -11.98
N TRP A 417 5.29 -2.90 -11.12
CA TRP A 417 5.08 -3.16 -9.68
C TRP A 417 5.86 -2.20 -8.77
N HIS A 418 6.70 -1.32 -9.33
CA HIS A 418 7.41 -0.30 -8.57
C HIS A 418 7.62 0.95 -9.43
N TRP A 419 7.44 2.14 -8.84
CA TRP A 419 7.62 3.42 -9.51
C TRP A 419 8.02 4.51 -8.51
N GLN A 420 8.60 5.59 -9.02
CA GLN A 420 8.91 6.76 -8.23
C GLN A 420 8.94 8.03 -9.09
N SER A 421 8.45 9.12 -8.53
CA SER A 421 8.77 10.49 -8.95
C SER A 421 9.40 11.21 -7.76
N LYS A 422 10.62 11.76 -7.91
CA LYS A 422 11.36 12.35 -6.78
C LYS A 422 12.29 13.47 -7.20
N LYS A 423 12.20 14.60 -6.49
CA LYS A 423 13.17 15.70 -6.60
C LYS A 423 14.58 15.21 -6.26
N GLN A 424 15.57 15.60 -7.05
CA GLN A 424 16.96 15.26 -6.79
C GLN A 424 17.49 15.94 -5.51
N GLY A 425 18.46 15.30 -4.86
CA GLY A 425 19.03 15.79 -3.60
C GLY A 425 19.96 16.99 -3.83
N SER A 426 20.71 16.95 -4.92
CA SER A 426 21.62 17.98 -5.41
C SER A 426 21.10 18.62 -6.69
N VAL A 427 21.64 19.78 -7.03
CA VAL A 427 21.51 20.38 -8.38
C VAL A 427 22.36 19.55 -9.35
N ALA A 428 21.92 19.43 -10.59
CA ALA A 428 22.65 18.79 -11.66
C ALA A 428 23.10 19.87 -12.66
N ASP A 429 24.37 19.85 -13.04
CA ASP A 429 24.97 20.92 -13.86
C ASP A 429 24.44 20.91 -15.31
N ASP A 430 24.06 19.74 -15.82
CA ASP A 430 23.49 19.55 -17.15
C ASP A 430 22.49 18.39 -17.19
N THR A 431 21.85 18.19 -18.35
CA THR A 431 20.87 17.12 -18.56
C THR A 431 21.48 15.73 -18.40
N CYS A 432 22.71 15.49 -18.89
CA CYS A 432 23.40 14.20 -18.74
C CYS A 432 23.61 13.87 -17.26
N ALA A 433 24.02 14.85 -16.45
CA ALA A 433 24.19 14.71 -15.02
C ALA A 433 22.86 14.35 -14.31
N ALA A 434 21.76 15.00 -14.70
CA ALA A 434 20.44 14.72 -14.13
C ALA A 434 19.95 13.31 -14.48
N GLU A 435 20.12 12.90 -15.74
CA GLU A 435 19.75 11.58 -16.24
C GLU A 435 20.59 10.48 -15.59
N LEU A 436 21.90 10.68 -15.48
CA LEU A 436 22.81 9.77 -14.80
C LEU A 436 22.43 9.58 -13.31
N ILE A 437 21.96 10.64 -12.64
CA ILE A 437 21.43 10.53 -11.27
C ILE A 437 20.15 9.71 -11.22
N ALA A 438 19.25 9.84 -12.20
CA ALA A 438 18.03 9.03 -12.31
C ALA A 438 18.37 7.56 -12.58
N ALA A 439 19.19 7.29 -13.59
CA ALA A 439 19.68 5.96 -13.95
C ALA A 439 20.38 5.26 -12.77
N HIS A 440 21.22 5.98 -12.03
CA HIS A 440 21.89 5.44 -10.84
C HIS A 440 20.90 5.05 -9.72
N LYS A 441 19.87 5.87 -9.48
CA LYS A 441 18.83 5.54 -8.48
C LYS A 441 18.01 4.35 -8.93
N CYS A 442 17.56 4.33 -10.18
CA CYS A 442 16.83 3.21 -10.76
C CYS A 442 17.65 1.91 -10.66
N THR A 443 18.94 1.97 -10.98
CA THR A 443 19.89 0.86 -10.83
C THR A 443 19.95 0.33 -9.39
N LYS A 444 19.80 1.16 -8.35
CA LYS A 444 19.72 0.66 -6.97
C LYS A 444 18.42 -0.09 -6.68
N GLU A 445 17.30 0.38 -7.22
CA GLU A 445 16.01 -0.32 -7.08
C GLU A 445 16.04 -1.66 -7.83
N ILE A 446 16.66 -1.72 -9.02
CA ILE A 446 16.89 -2.99 -9.75
C ILE A 446 17.71 -3.96 -8.90
N LYS A 447 18.81 -3.50 -8.28
CA LYS A 447 19.63 -4.32 -7.37
C LYS A 447 18.84 -4.86 -6.19
N TRP A 448 17.98 -4.03 -5.60
CA TRP A 448 17.10 -4.44 -4.52
C TRP A 448 16.09 -5.49 -5.02
N ALA A 449 15.46 -5.25 -6.16
CA ALA A 449 14.50 -6.16 -6.78
C ALA A 449 15.10 -7.53 -7.11
N GLN A 450 16.25 -7.59 -7.79
CA GLN A 450 16.92 -8.85 -8.11
C GLN A 450 17.26 -9.67 -6.86
N LYS A 451 17.71 -9.01 -5.78
CA LYS A 451 18.00 -9.69 -4.50
C LYS A 451 16.73 -10.16 -3.79
N LEU A 452 15.67 -9.35 -3.80
CA LEU A 452 14.37 -9.70 -3.24
C LEU A 452 13.77 -10.90 -3.96
N LEU A 453 13.72 -10.89 -5.29
CA LEU A 453 13.23 -12.01 -6.11
C LEU A 453 14.01 -13.29 -5.85
N LYS A 454 15.34 -13.21 -5.76
CA LYS A 454 16.20 -14.35 -5.41
C LYS A 454 15.83 -14.94 -4.04
N GLU A 455 15.65 -14.10 -3.02
CA GLU A 455 15.23 -14.56 -1.69
C GLU A 455 13.84 -15.20 -1.73
N LEU A 456 12.92 -14.62 -2.50
CA LEU A 456 11.56 -15.14 -2.71
C LEU A 456 11.51 -16.39 -3.59
N GLY A 457 12.63 -16.93 -4.06
CA GLY A 457 12.71 -18.22 -4.76
C GLY A 457 12.64 -18.16 -6.27
N VAL A 458 12.78 -16.97 -6.86
CA VAL A 458 13.11 -16.85 -8.28
C VAL A 458 14.60 -17.19 -8.41
N ASN A 459 14.88 -18.48 -8.58
CA ASN A 459 16.25 -19.03 -8.53
C ASN A 459 17.07 -18.71 -9.79
N GLN A 460 16.40 -18.33 -10.88
CA GLN A 460 17.03 -17.81 -12.09
C GLN A 460 17.74 -16.48 -11.81
N GLU A 461 18.86 -16.27 -12.50
CA GLU A 461 19.44 -14.94 -12.61
C GLU A 461 18.51 -14.03 -13.43
N VAL A 462 17.74 -13.21 -12.73
CA VAL A 462 16.77 -12.29 -13.32
C VAL A 462 17.52 -11.27 -14.17
N GLN A 463 17.39 -11.39 -15.49
CA GLN A 463 17.92 -10.42 -16.44
C GLN A 463 17.21 -9.09 -16.23
N ALA A 464 17.99 -8.00 -16.20
CA ALA A 464 17.46 -6.67 -16.01
C ALA A 464 17.97 -5.74 -17.11
N THR A 465 17.06 -4.98 -17.72
CA THR A 465 17.36 -3.96 -18.70
C THR A 465 16.89 -2.60 -18.19
N LEU A 466 17.78 -1.62 -18.18
CA LEU A 466 17.48 -0.23 -17.89
C LEU A 466 17.44 0.55 -19.21
N PHE A 467 16.28 1.10 -19.53
CA PHE A 467 16.05 1.97 -20.65
C PHE A 467 16.23 3.43 -20.24
N CYS A 468 16.99 4.18 -21.04
CA CYS A 468 17.23 5.62 -20.89
C CYS A 468 17.23 6.27 -22.27
N ASP A 469 16.68 7.48 -22.39
CA ASP A 469 16.63 8.21 -23.67
C ASP A 469 17.83 9.16 -23.88
N ASN A 470 18.76 9.21 -22.93
CA ASN A 470 19.93 10.08 -23.01
C ASN A 470 21.18 9.31 -23.45
N GLN A 471 21.53 9.42 -24.74
CA GLN A 471 22.71 8.76 -25.31
C GLN A 471 24.02 9.16 -24.61
N SER A 472 24.16 10.42 -24.19
CA SER A 472 25.34 10.88 -23.46
C SER A 472 25.52 10.15 -22.13
N THR A 473 24.42 9.86 -21.43
CA THR A 473 24.42 9.09 -20.18
C THR A 473 24.86 7.65 -20.43
N ILE A 474 24.37 7.03 -21.50
CA ILE A 474 24.76 5.66 -21.89
C ILE A 474 26.25 5.61 -22.22
N MET A 475 26.75 6.57 -23.01
CA MET A 475 28.18 6.69 -23.33
C MET A 475 29.03 6.94 -22.08
N GLU A 476 28.56 7.74 -21.13
CA GLU A 476 29.27 8.00 -19.87
C GLU A 476 29.45 6.71 -19.05
N VAL A 477 28.41 5.88 -19.00
CA VAL A 477 28.45 4.56 -18.35
C VAL A 477 29.40 3.62 -19.09
N ALA A 478 29.32 3.53 -20.42
CA ALA A 478 30.22 2.73 -21.23
C ALA A 478 31.70 3.13 -21.05
N ASN A 479 31.97 4.42 -20.83
CA ASN A 479 33.29 4.97 -20.57
C ASN A 479 33.70 4.91 -19.08
N ASN A 480 32.98 4.18 -18.22
CA ASN A 480 33.31 3.99 -16.82
C ASN A 480 33.44 5.29 -15.99
N GLY A 481 32.73 6.35 -16.38
CA GLY A 481 32.77 7.64 -15.68
C GLY A 481 34.09 8.39 -15.84
N ASN A 482 34.85 8.11 -16.90
CA ASN A 482 36.16 8.71 -17.15
C ASN A 482 36.08 10.01 -17.96
N SER A 483 34.90 10.52 -18.28
CA SER A 483 34.81 11.82 -18.95
C SER A 483 35.22 12.95 -18.02
N GLN A 484 35.82 13.98 -18.61
CA GLN A 484 36.21 15.18 -17.87
C GLN A 484 34.98 15.97 -17.40
N ASN A 485 33.87 15.87 -18.12
CA ASN A 485 32.66 16.66 -17.91
C ASN A 485 31.82 16.15 -16.72
N GLN A 486 31.85 14.85 -16.43
CA GLN A 486 31.04 14.22 -15.36
C GLN A 486 31.85 13.69 -14.17
N LYS A 487 33.07 14.21 -13.93
CA LYS A 487 33.95 13.77 -12.82
C LYS A 487 33.24 13.74 -11.46
N HIS A 488 32.38 14.71 -11.20
CA HIS A 488 31.65 14.84 -9.94
C HIS A 488 30.63 13.69 -9.72
N LEU A 489 30.21 13.00 -10.79
CA LEU A 489 29.32 11.84 -10.76
C LEU A 489 30.03 10.51 -11.03
N ALA A 490 31.35 10.48 -11.21
CA ALA A 490 32.11 9.28 -11.58
C ALA A 490 31.81 8.06 -10.70
N LYS A 491 31.61 8.24 -9.38
CA LYS A 491 31.22 7.15 -8.46
C LYS A 491 29.86 6.55 -8.80
N LYS A 492 28.88 7.38 -9.20
CA LYS A 492 27.55 6.92 -9.63
C LYS A 492 27.66 6.16 -10.94
N THR A 493 28.39 6.71 -11.90
CA THR A 493 28.63 6.08 -13.20
C THR A 493 29.28 4.71 -13.06
N ARG A 494 30.41 4.64 -12.35
CA ARG A 494 31.13 3.37 -12.10
C ARG A 494 30.27 2.35 -11.39
N SER A 495 29.37 2.77 -10.51
CA SER A 495 28.43 1.86 -9.84
C SER A 495 27.37 1.28 -10.78
N ILE A 496 27.06 1.93 -11.90
CA ILE A 496 26.20 1.39 -12.97
C ILE A 496 27.05 0.51 -13.89
N ALA A 497 28.20 1.03 -14.34
CA ALA A 497 29.12 0.34 -15.24
C ALA A 497 29.59 -1.01 -14.67
N GLU A 498 29.95 -1.07 -13.38
CA GLU A 498 30.30 -2.32 -12.69
C GLU A 498 29.21 -3.40 -12.82
N TRP A 499 27.94 -3.00 -12.86
CA TRP A 499 26.82 -3.93 -13.01
C TRP A 499 26.59 -4.34 -14.46
N VAL A 500 26.83 -3.43 -15.39
CA VAL A 500 26.82 -3.70 -16.84
C VAL A 500 27.95 -4.66 -17.20
N ASP A 501 29.18 -4.38 -16.76
CA ASP A 501 30.38 -5.19 -17.03
C ASP A 501 30.25 -6.62 -16.46
N ARG A 502 29.49 -6.79 -15.36
CA ARG A 502 29.21 -8.11 -14.76
C ARG A 502 28.06 -8.86 -15.42
N GLY A 503 27.45 -8.31 -16.48
CA GLY A 503 26.28 -8.90 -17.14
C GLY A 503 25.02 -8.92 -16.29
N ARG A 504 24.97 -8.13 -15.21
CA ARG A 504 23.83 -8.09 -14.26
C ARG A 504 22.76 -7.08 -14.65
N LEU A 505 23.10 -6.15 -15.53
CA LEU A 505 22.26 -5.07 -16.02
C LEU A 505 22.62 -4.77 -17.48
N GLN A 506 21.62 -4.69 -18.35
CA GLN A 506 21.78 -4.10 -19.68
C GLN A 506 21.33 -2.65 -19.62
N LEU A 507 22.05 -1.75 -20.28
CA LEU A 507 21.69 -0.34 -20.39
C LEU A 507 21.42 -0.04 -21.86
N GLU A 508 20.16 0.26 -22.19
CA GLU A 508 19.69 0.40 -23.56
C GLU A 508 19.06 1.76 -23.82
N TYR A 509 19.21 2.22 -25.05
CA TYR A 509 18.55 3.45 -25.51
C TYR A 509 17.08 3.18 -25.81
N VAL A 510 16.20 4.06 -25.34
CA VAL A 510 14.80 4.11 -25.75
C VAL A 510 14.48 5.50 -26.29
N PRO A 511 13.72 5.66 -27.39
CA PRO A 511 13.29 6.98 -27.84
C PRO A 511 12.47 7.70 -26.76
N THR A 512 12.64 9.01 -26.59
CA THR A 512 11.88 9.82 -25.60
C THR A 512 10.36 9.60 -25.70
N THR A 513 9.83 9.42 -26.92
CA THR A 513 8.40 9.14 -27.13
C THR A 513 7.92 7.82 -26.52
N GLU A 514 8.83 6.88 -26.29
CA GLU A 514 8.58 5.54 -25.74
C GLU A 514 9.13 5.39 -24.32
N ASN A 515 9.83 6.39 -23.78
CA ASN A 515 10.33 6.35 -22.42
C ASN A 515 9.17 6.47 -21.42
N ILE A 516 8.77 5.35 -20.81
CA ILE A 516 7.69 5.32 -19.81
C ILE A 516 7.97 6.28 -18.65
N ALA A 517 9.24 6.52 -18.32
CA ALA A 517 9.60 7.34 -17.18
C ALA A 517 9.25 8.83 -17.33
N ASP A 518 9.01 9.32 -18.55
CA ASP A 518 8.58 10.69 -18.83
C ASP A 518 7.30 11.08 -18.09
N ILE A 519 6.39 10.13 -17.87
CA ILE A 519 5.15 10.38 -17.14
C ILE A 519 5.39 10.76 -15.67
N PHE A 520 6.56 10.42 -15.11
CA PHE A 520 6.94 10.71 -13.74
C PHE A 520 7.69 12.04 -13.57
N THR A 521 8.08 12.69 -14.64
CA THR A 521 8.95 13.88 -14.63
C THR A 521 8.29 15.06 -15.34
N LYS A 522 7.56 14.83 -16.44
CA LYS A 522 7.08 15.88 -17.35
C LYS A 522 5.56 16.09 -17.26
N ALA A 523 5.11 17.31 -17.59
CA ALA A 523 3.70 17.65 -17.74
C ALA A 523 3.24 17.34 -19.18
N LEU A 524 2.83 16.11 -19.40
CA LEU A 524 2.56 15.58 -20.74
C LEU A 524 1.18 16.01 -21.29
N GLY A 525 1.12 16.19 -22.61
CA GLY A 525 -0.14 16.38 -23.32
C GLY A 525 -0.99 15.09 -23.35
N PRO A 526 -2.33 15.19 -23.53
CA PRO A 526 -3.23 14.05 -23.37
C PRO A 526 -2.85 12.79 -24.16
N CYS A 527 -2.47 12.92 -25.43
CA CYS A 527 -2.15 11.76 -26.27
C CYS A 527 -0.92 10.99 -25.79
N VAL A 528 0.17 11.70 -25.45
CA VAL A 528 1.40 11.07 -24.94
C VAL A 528 1.15 10.51 -23.54
N PHE A 529 0.45 11.27 -22.69
CA PHE A 529 0.11 10.84 -21.33
C PHE A 529 -0.70 9.53 -21.32
N GLU A 530 -1.75 9.44 -22.14
CA GLU A 530 -2.59 8.24 -22.22
C GLU A 530 -1.81 7.02 -22.75
N ARG A 531 -0.91 7.22 -23.72
CA ARG A 531 -0.03 6.16 -24.24
C ARG A 531 0.95 5.66 -23.18
N LEU A 532 1.65 6.54 -22.45
CA LEU A 532 2.58 6.10 -21.41
C LEU A 532 1.84 5.48 -20.22
N ARG A 533 0.63 5.96 -19.91
CA ARG A 533 -0.25 5.37 -18.89
C ARG A 533 -0.62 3.92 -19.24
N SER A 534 -0.94 3.61 -20.50
CA SER A 534 -1.24 2.20 -20.87
C SER A 534 -0.01 1.31 -20.74
N GLN A 535 1.20 1.81 -21.01
CA GLN A 535 2.45 1.07 -20.79
C GLN A 535 2.80 0.87 -19.31
N LEU A 536 2.14 1.60 -18.40
CA LEU A 536 2.13 1.34 -16.95
C LEU A 536 1.04 0.37 -16.53
N ASN A 537 0.42 -0.36 -17.45
CA ASN A 537 -0.68 -1.27 -17.17
C ASN A 537 -1.89 -0.59 -16.48
N ILE A 538 -2.05 0.73 -16.64
CA ILE A 538 -3.18 1.47 -16.07
C ILE A 538 -4.29 1.55 -17.11
N GLU A 539 -5.26 0.65 -16.96
CA GLU A 539 -6.35 0.37 -17.89
C GLU A 539 -7.69 0.31 -17.16
N ASP A 540 -8.80 0.31 -17.91
CA ASP A 540 -10.13 0.16 -17.32
C ASP A 540 -10.32 -1.26 -16.80
N VAL A 541 -10.32 -1.43 -15.47
CA VAL A 541 -10.39 -2.75 -14.86
C VAL A 541 -11.74 -3.42 -15.06
N ARG A 542 -12.82 -2.65 -15.28
CA ARG A 542 -14.17 -3.22 -15.47
C ARG A 542 -14.28 -3.83 -16.86
N GLU A 543 -13.84 -3.10 -17.87
CA GLU A 543 -13.83 -3.57 -19.25
C GLU A 543 -12.90 -4.78 -19.40
N ALA A 544 -11.69 -4.70 -18.86
CA ALA A 544 -10.72 -5.78 -18.91
C ALA A 544 -11.18 -7.04 -18.16
N TRP A 545 -11.88 -6.88 -17.03
CA TRP A 545 -12.38 -8.03 -16.26
C TRP A 545 -13.60 -8.71 -16.92
N ALA A 546 -14.44 -7.94 -17.63
CA ALA A 546 -15.59 -8.48 -18.33
C ALA A 546 -15.22 -9.46 -19.47
N THR A 547 -14.09 -9.21 -20.16
CA THR A 547 -13.64 -10.06 -21.29
C THR A 547 -13.05 -11.40 -20.85
N VAL A 548 -12.62 -11.51 -19.59
CA VAL A 548 -12.18 -12.79 -19.02
C VAL A 548 -13.37 -13.74 -18.79
N GLY A 549 -14.52 -13.21 -18.36
CA GLY A 549 -15.72 -14.00 -18.12
C GLY A 549 -16.28 -14.68 -19.38
N THR A 550 -16.17 -14.03 -20.54
CA THR A 550 -16.62 -14.58 -21.83
C THR A 550 -15.69 -15.65 -22.39
N SER A 551 -14.39 -15.60 -22.08
CA SER A 551 -13.39 -16.56 -22.58
C SER A 551 -13.52 -17.94 -21.90
N THR A 552 -13.94 -17.99 -20.64
CA THR A 552 -14.22 -19.26 -19.93
C THR A 552 -15.42 -20.04 -20.46
N VAL A 553 -16.39 -19.36 -21.10
CA VAL A 553 -17.59 -20.04 -21.65
C VAL A 553 -17.29 -20.70 -23.00
N ALA A 554 -16.35 -20.16 -23.78
CA ALA A 554 -15.97 -20.71 -25.08
C ALA A 554 -15.16 -22.02 -24.99
N VAL A 555 -14.40 -22.23 -23.91
CA VAL A 555 -13.62 -23.46 -23.69
C VAL A 555 -14.50 -24.60 -23.15
N ALA A 556 -15.61 -24.28 -22.47
CA ALA A 556 -16.53 -25.29 -21.92
C ALA A 556 -17.54 -25.85 -22.95
N THR A 557 -17.58 -25.33 -24.18
CA THR A 557 -18.59 -25.69 -25.20
C THR A 557 -18.02 -26.41 -26.44
N THR A 558 -16.75 -26.81 -26.42
CA THR A 558 -16.09 -27.48 -27.56
C THR A 558 -15.55 -28.89 -27.28
N THR A 559 -16.07 -29.61 -26.28
CA THR A 559 -15.72 -31.02 -26.02
C THR A 559 -16.89 -31.99 -25.95
N GLU A 560 -18.00 -31.71 -26.64
CA GLU A 560 -19.04 -32.71 -26.93
C GLU A 560 -19.55 -32.56 -28.37
N SER A 561 -18.81 -33.10 -29.34
CA SER A 561 -19.39 -33.67 -30.56
C SER A 561 -18.32 -34.40 -31.37
N GLY A 562 -18.52 -35.70 -31.56
CA GLY A 562 -17.84 -36.47 -32.61
C GLY A 562 -17.06 -37.69 -32.14
N CYS A 563 -17.75 -38.77 -31.80
CA CYS A 563 -17.39 -40.15 -32.19
C CYS A 563 -18.51 -41.12 -31.75
N GLU A 564 -19.62 -41.14 -32.47
CA GLU A 564 -20.40 -42.38 -32.60
C GLU A 564 -19.80 -43.12 -33.81
N SER A 565 -19.06 -44.19 -33.53
CA SER A 565 -18.67 -45.17 -34.54
C SER A 565 -19.35 -46.48 -34.19
N ASP A 566 -20.21 -46.92 -35.11
CA ASP A 566 -20.84 -48.23 -35.16
C ASP A 566 -19.84 -49.36 -34.88
N ILE A 567 -20.15 -50.20 -33.90
CA ILE A 567 -19.49 -51.50 -33.73
C ILE A 567 -20.57 -52.57 -33.88
N SER A 568 -20.57 -53.21 -35.06
CA SER A 568 -21.36 -54.41 -35.32
C SER A 568 -20.74 -55.59 -34.58
N MET A 569 -21.55 -56.28 -33.78
CA MET A 569 -21.25 -57.61 -33.25
C MET A 569 -21.22 -58.63 -34.38
N SER A 570 -20.03 -59.07 -34.77
CA SER A 570 -19.81 -60.35 -35.43
C SER A 570 -18.38 -60.84 -35.18
N GLU A 571 -18.31 -61.97 -34.46
CA GLU A 571 -17.22 -62.95 -34.35
C GLU A 571 -16.03 -62.67 -33.40
N LEU A 572 -15.99 -63.57 -32.39
CA LEU A 572 -14.89 -64.01 -31.50
C LEU A 572 -14.50 -63.14 -30.30
#